data_AF-A0A521UNJ8-F1
#
_entry.id   AF-A0A521UNJ8-F1
#
_cell.length_a   1.000
_cell.length_b   1.000
_cell.length_c   1.000
_cell.angle_alpha   90.00
_cell.angle_beta   90.00
_cell.angle_gamma   90.00
#
_symmetry.space_group_name_H-M   'P 1'
#
loop_
_entity.id
_entity.type
_entity.pdbx_description
1 polymer ?
#
loop_
_entity_poly.entity_id
_entity_poly.type
_entity_poly.pdbx_seq_one_letter_code
_entity_poly.pdbx_strand_id
1 'polypeptide(L)'
;LLTAAFGVAPSRMDDIEWNGTVPELDFVNLMTYDFYGSNFSLTNHNAPLFAPKKGIVGFDLNSVVQYLMSNYRVPPGKINIGVAFYGRSLKTRNEPDLHVTSRKVPDSFTFPDAKGAPSFYSIIANQSLFNYYWDELAEAPYLKGKNSLNTFVTFDDENSVARKARYVLDNGLAGAIVWDITGDYVETEPGSKLVAWTPLAKALSDALCNRWVFGSDKSPSAIFSLRQTEKLPLLLPRVYHRTYAPRLANTFHPILSKKEKRRLKKQWKRSQLKQRKKVQTGLPHRYFDGGW
;
A
#
# COMPACT_ATOMS: atom_id res chain seq x y z
N LEU A 1 -4.35 -22.53 16.25
CA LEU A 1 -3.91 -21.60 15.21
C LEU A 1 -2.41 -21.35 15.40
N LEU A 2 -1.60 -21.63 14.40
CA LEU A 2 -0.19 -21.27 14.31
C LEU A 2 0.02 -20.45 13.04
N THR A 3 0.64 -19.28 13.15
CA THR A 3 0.91 -18.39 12.02
C THR A 3 2.24 -17.69 12.23
N ALA A 4 2.95 -17.36 11.15
CA ALA A 4 4.22 -16.63 11.21
C ALA A 4 4.21 -15.43 10.26
N ALA A 5 4.96 -14.40 10.62
CA ALA A 5 5.17 -13.19 9.81
C ALA A 5 6.51 -13.28 9.07
N PHE A 6 6.50 -13.01 7.76
CA PHE A 6 7.63 -13.23 6.87
C PHE A 6 8.06 -11.97 6.12
N GLY A 7 9.38 -11.74 6.09
CA GLY A 7 10.00 -10.69 5.28
C GLY A 7 9.92 -11.01 3.78
N VAL A 8 9.61 -10.00 2.97
CA VAL A 8 9.20 -10.20 1.56
C VAL A 8 10.29 -9.92 0.53
N ALA A 9 11.52 -9.63 0.97
CA ALA A 9 12.67 -9.55 0.07
C ALA A 9 12.97 -10.95 -0.48
N PRO A 10 13.14 -11.15 -1.81
CA PRO A 10 13.28 -12.48 -2.41
C PRO A 10 14.33 -13.36 -1.74
N SER A 11 15.52 -12.83 -1.45
CA SER A 11 16.59 -13.58 -0.77
C SER A 11 16.25 -14.04 0.66
N ARG A 12 15.33 -13.34 1.36
CA ARG A 12 14.83 -13.76 2.68
C ARG A 12 13.70 -14.79 2.58
N MET A 13 13.06 -14.91 1.41
CA MET A 13 12.15 -16.00 1.11
C MET A 13 12.89 -17.24 0.61
N ASP A 14 14.03 -17.07 -0.06
CA ASP A 14 14.94 -18.17 -0.43
C ASP A 14 15.58 -18.86 0.81
N ASP A 15 15.74 -18.13 1.92
CA ASP A 15 16.24 -18.64 3.22
C ASP A 15 15.25 -19.63 3.93
N ILE A 16 14.04 -19.85 3.40
CA ILE A 16 12.95 -20.58 4.09
C ILE A 16 12.62 -21.91 3.40
N GLU A 17 12.57 -23.01 4.17
CA GLU A 17 12.09 -24.31 3.67
C GLU A 17 10.55 -24.35 3.68
N TRP A 18 9.96 -23.82 2.61
CA TRP A 18 8.50 -23.67 2.50
C TRP A 18 7.72 -24.99 2.47
N ASN A 19 8.28 -26.12 2.01
CA ASN A 19 7.50 -27.36 1.87
C ASN A 19 7.17 -27.99 3.22
N GLY A 20 8.07 -27.90 4.20
CA GLY A 20 7.87 -28.30 5.59
C GLY A 20 7.28 -27.20 6.47
N THR A 21 7.54 -25.92 6.16
CA THR A 21 6.96 -24.79 6.94
C THR A 21 5.47 -24.58 6.67
N VAL A 22 5.03 -24.66 5.42
CA VAL A 22 3.64 -24.31 5.02
C VAL A 22 2.57 -25.31 5.50
N PRO A 23 2.82 -26.63 5.64
CA PRO A 23 1.89 -27.56 6.27
C PRO A 23 1.50 -27.14 7.70
N GLU A 24 2.49 -26.81 8.53
CA GLU A 24 2.34 -26.55 9.98
C GLU A 24 1.63 -25.23 10.31
N LEU A 25 1.63 -24.25 9.40
CA LEU A 25 0.99 -22.95 9.59
C LEU A 25 -0.45 -22.96 9.08
N ASP A 26 -1.41 -22.45 9.87
CA ASP A 26 -2.73 -22.10 9.34
C ASP A 26 -2.61 -20.99 8.29
N PHE A 27 -1.82 -19.95 8.58
CA PHE A 27 -1.58 -18.81 7.70
C PHE A 27 -0.11 -18.36 7.64
N VAL A 28 0.29 -17.97 6.43
CA VAL A 28 1.55 -17.31 6.08
C VAL A 28 1.26 -15.81 5.98
N ASN A 29 1.75 -15.01 6.92
CA ASN A 29 1.51 -13.57 6.94
C ASN A 29 2.69 -12.83 6.29
N LEU A 30 2.48 -12.22 5.14
CA LEU A 30 3.53 -11.53 4.40
C LEU A 30 3.63 -10.06 4.83
N MET A 31 4.81 -9.61 5.22
CA MET A 31 5.07 -8.20 5.53
C MET A 31 5.25 -7.38 4.24
N THR A 32 4.19 -7.23 3.43
CA THR A 32 4.22 -6.53 2.13
C THR A 32 4.21 -5.01 2.26
N TYR A 33 5.14 -4.50 3.04
CA TYR A 33 5.45 -3.10 3.33
C TYR A 33 6.96 -2.96 3.56
N ASP A 34 7.45 -1.74 3.81
CA ASP A 34 8.87 -1.41 3.94
C ASP A 34 9.77 -1.76 2.73
N PHE A 35 9.15 -1.94 1.56
CA PHE A 35 9.89 -2.12 0.30
C PHE A 35 10.82 -0.93 0.02
N TYR A 36 10.42 0.28 0.40
CA TYR A 36 11.25 1.48 0.32
C TYR A 36 10.98 2.42 1.50
N GLY A 37 12.02 3.17 1.90
CA GLY A 37 11.97 4.11 3.01
C GLY A 37 13.20 5.02 3.05
N SER A 38 13.46 5.64 4.21
CA SER A 38 14.53 6.62 4.43
C SER A 38 15.93 6.18 3.98
N ASN A 39 16.22 4.88 3.95
CA ASN A 39 17.56 4.34 3.67
C ASN A 39 17.90 4.28 2.16
N PHE A 40 16.89 4.44 1.29
CA PHE A 40 17.02 4.27 -0.17
C PHE A 40 17.49 5.56 -0.86
N SER A 41 18.30 5.42 -1.91
CA SER A 41 18.85 6.57 -2.67
C SER A 41 17.81 7.35 -3.47
N LEU A 42 16.66 6.73 -3.77
CA LEU A 42 15.55 7.32 -4.51
C LEU A 42 14.26 7.18 -3.69
N THR A 43 13.38 8.17 -3.77
CA THR A 43 12.01 8.09 -3.24
C THR A 43 11.18 7.06 -4.00
N ASN A 44 10.38 6.27 -3.29
CA ASN A 44 9.45 5.30 -3.83
C ASN A 44 8.41 4.92 -2.77
N HIS A 45 7.48 4.01 -3.08
CA HIS A 45 6.38 3.67 -2.18
C HIS A 45 6.75 2.73 -1.03
N ASN A 46 6.10 2.88 0.14
CA ASN A 46 6.26 1.99 1.30
C ASN A 46 5.77 0.57 0.96
N ALA A 47 4.54 0.49 0.47
CA ALA A 47 3.80 -0.74 0.23
C ALA A 47 3.06 -0.70 -1.13
N PRO A 48 3.76 -0.58 -2.28
CA PRO A 48 3.10 -0.57 -3.59
C PRO A 48 2.39 -1.90 -3.86
N LEU A 49 1.16 -1.84 -4.38
CA LEU A 49 0.38 -3.01 -4.76
C LEU A 49 0.95 -3.67 -6.02
N PHE A 50 1.36 -2.85 -7.00
CA PHE A 50 2.00 -3.27 -8.25
C PHE A 50 3.33 -2.54 -8.48
N ALA A 51 4.17 -3.05 -9.38
CA ALA A 51 5.51 -2.50 -9.62
C ALA A 51 5.50 -1.02 -10.10
N PRO A 52 6.11 -0.08 -9.35
CA PRO A 52 6.15 1.33 -9.73
C PRO A 52 7.02 1.59 -10.97
N LYS A 53 6.86 2.76 -11.59
CA LYS A 53 7.52 3.14 -12.86
C LYS A 53 9.05 3.00 -12.86
N LYS A 54 9.69 3.19 -11.71
CA LYS A 54 11.10 2.86 -11.46
C LYS A 54 11.21 2.17 -10.10
N GLY A 55 12.08 1.17 -9.98
CA GLY A 55 12.29 0.45 -8.74
C GLY A 55 13.21 -0.75 -8.89
N ILE A 56 13.42 -1.44 -7.77
CA ILE A 56 13.93 -2.81 -7.70
C ILE A 56 12.81 -3.74 -8.18
N VAL A 57 13.15 -4.77 -8.96
CA VAL A 57 12.17 -5.75 -9.45
C VAL A 57 11.74 -6.66 -8.31
N GLY A 58 10.43 -6.87 -8.17
CA GLY A 58 9.86 -7.68 -7.09
C GLY A 58 9.56 -6.91 -5.80
N PHE A 59 9.86 -5.61 -5.75
CA PHE A 59 9.54 -4.75 -4.61
C PHE A 59 8.12 -4.16 -4.76
N ASP A 60 7.14 -5.06 -4.85
CA ASP A 60 5.70 -4.80 -4.88
C ASP A 60 4.92 -6.04 -4.40
N LEU A 61 3.76 -5.81 -3.75
CA LEU A 61 2.92 -6.84 -3.14
C LEU A 61 2.57 -7.95 -4.14
N ASN A 62 2.10 -7.58 -5.33
CA ASN A 62 1.71 -8.53 -6.36
C ASN A 62 2.89 -9.44 -6.77
N SER A 63 4.07 -8.88 -7.04
CA SER A 63 5.24 -9.68 -7.40
C SER A 63 5.63 -10.66 -6.29
N VAL A 64 5.56 -10.26 -5.02
CA VAL A 64 5.83 -11.16 -3.87
C VAL A 64 4.83 -12.31 -3.82
N VAL A 65 3.52 -12.03 -3.88
CA VAL A 65 2.47 -13.06 -3.82
C VAL A 65 2.60 -14.04 -4.99
N GLN A 66 2.78 -13.51 -6.22
CA GLN A 66 2.94 -14.34 -7.42
C GLN A 66 4.24 -15.17 -7.36
N TYR A 67 5.32 -14.63 -6.80
CA TYR A 67 6.58 -15.36 -6.60
C TYR A 67 6.41 -16.52 -5.60
N LEU A 68 5.73 -16.27 -4.47
CA LEU A 68 5.46 -17.27 -3.44
C LEU A 68 4.61 -18.44 -3.97
N MET A 69 3.54 -18.13 -4.71
CA MET A 69 2.65 -19.11 -5.31
C MET A 69 3.30 -19.91 -6.45
N SER A 70 4.17 -19.29 -7.26
CA SER A 70 4.73 -19.93 -8.46
C SER A 70 6.04 -20.70 -8.23
N ASN A 71 6.86 -20.31 -7.26
CA ASN A 71 8.14 -20.97 -6.97
C ASN A 71 8.04 -21.94 -5.80
N TYR A 72 7.45 -21.49 -4.69
CA TYR A 72 7.31 -22.29 -3.45
C TYR A 72 5.95 -22.99 -3.31
N ARG A 73 5.04 -22.81 -4.29
CA ARG A 73 3.73 -23.50 -4.37
C ARG A 73 2.80 -23.26 -3.18
N VAL A 74 3.00 -22.18 -2.43
CA VAL A 74 2.18 -21.84 -1.26
C VAL A 74 0.72 -21.65 -1.70
N PRO A 75 -0.25 -22.39 -1.12
CA PRO A 75 -1.66 -22.25 -1.50
C PRO A 75 -2.16 -20.82 -1.23
N PRO A 76 -2.88 -20.17 -2.16
CA PRO A 76 -3.33 -18.79 -1.97
C PRO A 76 -4.21 -18.63 -0.72
N GLY A 77 -5.07 -19.61 -0.43
CA GLY A 77 -5.89 -19.67 0.78
C GLY A 77 -5.13 -19.85 2.12
N LYS A 78 -3.79 -19.90 2.13
CA LYS A 78 -2.96 -19.74 3.34
C LYS A 78 -2.26 -18.37 3.41
N ILE A 79 -2.29 -17.54 2.36
CA ILE A 79 -1.52 -16.29 2.28
C ILE A 79 -2.34 -15.11 2.80
N ASN A 80 -1.85 -14.42 3.83
CA ASN A 80 -2.30 -13.09 4.21
C ASN A 80 -1.32 -12.03 3.69
N ILE A 81 -1.83 -10.95 3.09
CA ILE A 81 -1.02 -9.78 2.70
C ILE A 81 -0.77 -8.85 3.90
N GLY A 82 0.25 -7.99 3.81
CA GLY A 82 0.53 -6.96 4.80
C GLY A 82 -0.02 -5.59 4.38
N VAL A 83 -0.78 -4.96 5.26
CA VAL A 83 -1.30 -3.60 5.09
C VAL A 83 -0.69 -2.69 6.17
N ALA A 84 0.01 -1.64 5.73
CA ALA A 84 0.66 -0.67 6.60
C ALA A 84 -0.33 0.43 6.99
N PHE A 85 -0.56 0.63 8.29
CA PHE A 85 -1.31 1.79 8.82
C PHE A 85 -0.34 2.94 9.19
N TYR A 86 0.78 3.01 8.47
CA TYR A 86 1.84 3.99 8.59
C TYR A 86 2.47 4.24 7.21
N GLY A 87 3.10 5.39 7.05
CA GLY A 87 3.92 5.74 5.90
C GLY A 87 5.40 5.72 6.20
N ARG A 88 6.23 5.90 5.18
CA ARG A 88 7.66 6.21 5.32
C ARG A 88 7.91 7.65 4.88
N SER A 89 8.50 8.47 5.76
CA SER A 89 8.79 9.89 5.53
C SER A 89 10.30 10.14 5.47
N LEU A 90 10.75 10.87 4.45
CA LEU A 90 12.17 11.13 4.21
C LEU A 90 12.44 12.46 3.52
N LYS A 91 13.62 13.04 3.78
CA LYS A 91 14.03 14.30 3.14
C LYS A 91 14.59 14.07 1.74
N THR A 92 14.19 14.91 0.78
CA THR A 92 14.69 14.93 -0.61
C THR A 92 15.82 15.94 -0.77
N ARG A 93 16.69 15.76 -1.77
CA ARG A 93 17.76 16.76 -2.05
C ARG A 93 17.21 18.03 -2.67
N ASN A 94 16.32 17.85 -3.64
CA ASN A 94 15.58 18.87 -4.38
C ASN A 94 14.08 18.72 -4.08
N GLU A 95 13.23 19.44 -4.82
CA GLU A 95 11.76 19.29 -4.84
C GLU A 95 11.28 17.84 -4.63
N PRO A 96 10.37 17.58 -3.68
CA PRO A 96 9.86 16.24 -3.44
C PRO A 96 9.09 15.68 -4.64
N ASP A 97 9.38 14.44 -5.02
CA ASP A 97 8.59 13.70 -6.02
C ASP A 97 8.85 12.20 -5.92
N LEU A 98 8.20 11.38 -6.74
CA LEU A 98 8.57 9.98 -6.93
C LEU A 98 9.88 9.85 -7.72
N HIS A 99 10.72 8.91 -7.27
CA HIS A 99 11.98 8.53 -7.90
C HIS A 99 13.03 9.65 -8.04
N VAL A 100 13.02 10.63 -7.13
CA VAL A 100 14.04 11.68 -7.01
C VAL A 100 15.07 11.34 -5.93
N THR A 101 16.24 11.95 -5.99
CA THR A 101 17.35 11.66 -5.08
C THR A 101 17.03 12.08 -3.64
N SER A 102 17.07 11.12 -2.73
CA SER A 102 16.88 11.37 -1.30
C SER A 102 18.15 11.91 -0.63
N ARG A 103 17.99 12.42 0.60
CA ARG A 103 19.12 12.70 1.52
C ARG A 103 19.55 11.48 2.33
N LYS A 104 18.89 10.33 2.15
CA LYS A 104 19.01 9.11 2.96
C LYS A 104 18.77 9.29 4.48
N VAL A 105 17.86 10.20 4.84
CA VAL A 105 17.48 10.46 6.25
C VAL A 105 15.96 10.59 6.38
N PRO A 106 15.39 10.15 7.52
CA PRO A 106 13.97 10.33 7.82
C PRO A 106 13.59 11.81 7.96
N ASP A 107 12.30 12.13 7.89
CA ASP A 107 11.82 13.48 8.24
C ASP A 107 11.46 13.63 9.73
N SER A 108 12.50 13.76 10.56
CA SER A 108 12.36 14.10 11.98
C SER A 108 12.07 15.60 12.25
N PHE A 109 11.79 16.42 11.24
CA PHE A 109 11.29 17.79 11.44
C PHE A 109 9.75 17.80 11.47
N THR A 110 9.11 17.20 10.46
CA THR A 110 7.63 17.11 10.43
C THR A 110 7.11 15.98 11.30
N PHE A 111 7.90 14.91 11.48
CA PHE A 111 7.52 13.71 12.22
C PHE A 111 8.62 13.30 13.21
N PRO A 112 8.92 14.12 14.25
CA PRO A 112 10.08 13.92 15.14
C PRO A 112 10.09 12.54 15.80
N ASP A 113 9.01 12.15 16.48
CA ASP A 113 8.92 10.90 17.25
C ASP A 113 8.76 9.65 16.38
N ALA A 114 8.35 9.83 15.11
CA ALA A 114 8.03 8.75 14.20
C ALA A 114 9.24 7.97 13.66
N LYS A 115 10.47 8.48 13.84
CA LYS A 115 11.72 7.87 13.34
C LYS A 115 11.69 7.55 11.83
N GLY A 116 10.92 8.30 11.05
CA GLY A 116 10.70 8.09 9.61
C GLY A 116 9.58 7.13 9.23
N ALA A 117 8.79 6.64 10.20
CA ALA A 117 7.64 5.76 10.02
C ALA A 117 6.33 6.34 10.62
N PRO A 118 5.86 7.54 10.19
CA PRO A 118 4.68 8.16 10.79
C PRO A 118 3.40 7.35 10.55
N SER A 119 2.60 7.17 11.60
CA SER A 119 1.26 6.56 11.51
C SER A 119 0.34 7.31 10.54
N PHE A 120 -0.68 6.63 10.01
CA PHE A 120 -1.71 7.28 9.18
C PHE A 120 -2.33 8.49 9.90
N TYR A 121 -2.66 8.35 11.19
CA TYR A 121 -3.08 9.45 12.06
C TYR A 121 -2.12 10.65 12.04
N SER A 122 -0.81 10.40 12.21
CA SER A 122 0.21 11.45 12.18
C SER A 122 0.33 12.13 10.81
N ILE A 123 0.13 11.36 9.72
CA ILE A 123 0.16 11.86 8.34
C ILE A 123 -1.05 12.76 8.07
N ILE A 124 -2.27 12.33 8.40
CA ILE A 124 -3.48 13.15 8.17
C ILE A 124 -3.47 14.42 9.02
N ALA A 125 -2.98 14.36 10.27
CA ALA A 125 -2.84 15.52 11.14
C ALA A 125 -1.88 16.59 10.58
N ASN A 126 -0.95 16.21 9.70
CA ASN A 126 0.01 17.11 9.05
C ASN A 126 -0.30 17.36 7.56
N GLN A 127 -1.40 16.85 7.02
CA GLN A 127 -1.68 16.82 5.57
C GLN A 127 -1.73 18.22 4.93
N SER A 128 -2.09 19.25 5.71
CA SER A 128 -2.08 20.66 5.28
C SER A 128 -0.72 21.14 4.75
N LEU A 129 0.40 20.57 5.24
CA LEU A 129 1.77 20.86 4.81
C LEU A 129 2.14 20.25 3.45
N PHE A 130 1.28 19.40 2.88
CA PHE A 130 1.59 18.59 1.71
C PHE A 130 0.58 18.75 0.56
N ASN A 131 1.05 18.54 -0.66
CA ASN A 131 0.22 18.25 -1.83
C ASN A 131 0.08 16.73 -1.97
N TYR A 132 -1.16 16.25 -2.14
CA TYR A 132 -1.48 14.83 -2.34
C TYR A 132 -1.35 14.42 -3.81
N TYR A 133 -0.82 13.22 -4.05
CA TYR A 133 -0.71 12.60 -5.36
C TYR A 133 -0.96 11.09 -5.28
N TRP A 134 -1.27 10.51 -6.42
CA TRP A 134 -1.56 9.08 -6.60
C TRP A 134 -0.70 8.52 -7.73
N ASP A 135 -0.11 7.33 -7.56
CA ASP A 135 0.58 6.60 -8.63
C ASP A 135 -0.31 5.46 -9.14
N GLU A 136 -0.89 5.65 -10.32
CA GLU A 136 -1.73 4.66 -11.02
C GLU A 136 -0.99 3.36 -11.40
N LEU A 137 0.35 3.34 -11.38
CA LEU A 137 1.14 2.13 -11.62
C LEU A 137 1.43 1.35 -10.34
N ALA A 138 1.52 2.04 -9.20
CA ALA A 138 1.73 1.42 -7.89
C ALA A 138 0.42 1.09 -7.16
N GLU A 139 -0.68 1.74 -7.56
CA GLU A 139 -1.95 1.82 -6.85
C GLU A 139 -1.78 2.27 -5.38
N ALA A 140 -0.96 3.30 -5.17
CA ALA A 140 -0.62 3.82 -3.85
C ALA A 140 -0.48 5.36 -3.84
N PRO A 141 -0.81 6.04 -2.72
CA PRO A 141 -0.68 7.47 -2.57
C PRO A 141 0.73 7.92 -2.15
N TYR A 142 1.01 9.20 -2.37
CA TYR A 142 2.19 9.88 -1.83
C TYR A 142 1.94 11.39 -1.63
N LEU A 143 2.76 11.99 -0.77
CA LEU A 143 2.72 13.39 -0.40
C LEU A 143 4.03 14.09 -0.77
N LYS A 144 3.91 15.30 -1.34
CA LYS A 144 5.02 16.21 -1.63
C LYS A 144 4.89 17.46 -0.77
N GLY A 145 5.91 17.82 0.00
CA GLY A 145 5.87 19.01 0.87
C GLY A 145 5.68 20.31 0.09
N LYS A 146 4.93 21.26 0.68
CA LYS A 146 4.71 22.62 0.16
C LYS A 146 5.80 23.58 0.65
N ASN A 147 5.88 24.78 0.07
CA ASN A 147 6.62 25.92 0.63
C ASN A 147 8.08 25.59 1.03
N SER A 148 8.83 24.97 0.12
CA SER A 148 10.23 24.53 0.32
C SER A 148 10.44 23.43 1.38
N LEU A 149 9.37 22.81 1.90
CA LEU A 149 9.45 21.60 2.72
C LEU A 149 9.92 20.43 1.84
N ASN A 150 11.23 20.18 1.84
CA ASN A 150 11.88 19.12 1.07
C ASN A 150 11.63 17.71 1.67
N THR A 151 10.35 17.35 1.83
CA THR A 151 9.86 16.09 2.41
C THR A 151 9.00 15.34 1.39
N PHE A 152 9.31 14.06 1.23
CA PHE A 152 8.44 13.08 0.58
C PHE A 152 7.86 12.16 1.66
N VAL A 153 6.57 11.83 1.55
CA VAL A 153 5.94 10.77 2.36
C VAL A 153 5.22 9.82 1.42
N THR A 154 5.41 8.52 1.61
CA THR A 154 4.58 7.47 1.00
C THR A 154 3.83 6.73 2.10
N PHE A 155 2.60 6.33 1.82
CA PHE A 155 1.69 5.75 2.81
C PHE A 155 0.62 4.91 2.10
N ASP A 156 -0.35 4.41 2.87
CA ASP A 156 -1.60 3.84 2.38
C ASP A 156 -2.77 4.75 2.80
N ASP A 157 -3.76 4.92 1.93
CA ASP A 157 -5.04 5.59 2.22
C ASP A 157 -6.21 4.60 2.10
N GLU A 158 -7.45 5.04 2.35
CA GLU A 158 -8.59 4.12 2.23
C GLU A 158 -8.73 3.54 0.81
N ASN A 159 -8.30 4.26 -0.23
CA ASN A 159 -8.35 3.79 -1.60
C ASN A 159 -7.32 2.68 -1.88
N SER A 160 -6.05 2.84 -1.49
CA SER A 160 -5.03 1.79 -1.66
C SER A 160 -5.30 0.58 -0.75
N VAL A 161 -5.79 0.79 0.47
CA VAL A 161 -6.22 -0.30 1.36
C VAL A 161 -7.40 -1.08 0.77
N ALA A 162 -8.41 -0.40 0.21
CA ALA A 162 -9.52 -1.06 -0.46
C ALA A 162 -9.10 -1.80 -1.74
N ARG A 163 -8.11 -1.28 -2.49
CA ARG A 163 -7.52 -1.97 -3.66
C ARG A 163 -6.74 -3.23 -3.25
N LYS A 164 -6.01 -3.18 -2.13
CA LYS A 164 -5.34 -4.35 -1.53
C LYS A 164 -6.34 -5.41 -1.05
N ALA A 165 -7.45 -5.01 -0.43
CA ALA A 165 -8.56 -5.91 -0.12
C ALA A 165 -9.23 -6.53 -1.36
N ARG A 166 -9.41 -5.75 -2.43
CA ARG A 166 -9.88 -6.27 -3.73
C ARG A 166 -8.87 -7.29 -4.32
N TYR A 167 -7.57 -7.03 -4.22
CA TYR A 167 -6.52 -7.97 -4.66
C TYR A 167 -6.56 -9.30 -3.88
N VAL A 168 -6.83 -9.28 -2.57
CA VAL A 168 -7.04 -10.48 -1.75
C VAL A 168 -8.18 -11.34 -2.31
N LEU A 169 -9.35 -10.72 -2.54
CA LEU A 169 -10.52 -11.41 -3.08
C LEU A 169 -10.27 -11.97 -4.49
N ASP A 170 -9.70 -11.15 -5.38
CA ASP A 170 -9.54 -11.48 -6.80
C ASP A 170 -8.46 -12.55 -7.06
N ASN A 171 -7.53 -12.76 -6.12
CA ASN A 171 -6.52 -13.83 -6.16
C ASN A 171 -6.85 -15.02 -5.24
N GLY A 172 -7.98 -15.01 -4.52
CA GLY A 172 -8.38 -16.07 -3.61
C GLY A 172 -7.44 -16.24 -2.40
N LEU A 173 -6.86 -15.14 -1.91
CA LEU A 173 -5.97 -15.14 -0.75
C LEU A 173 -6.75 -15.29 0.56
N ALA A 174 -6.08 -15.68 1.64
CA ALA A 174 -6.72 -15.90 2.95
C ALA A 174 -7.29 -14.61 3.57
N GLY A 175 -6.62 -13.48 3.37
CA GLY A 175 -6.93 -12.24 4.08
C GLY A 175 -5.77 -11.25 4.09
N ALA A 176 -5.72 -10.45 5.16
CA ALA A 176 -4.67 -9.46 5.39
C ALA A 176 -4.32 -9.37 6.88
N ILE A 177 -3.05 -9.14 7.20
CA ILE A 177 -2.60 -8.61 8.49
C ILE A 177 -2.40 -7.09 8.39
N VAL A 178 -2.50 -6.43 9.55
CA VAL A 178 -2.35 -4.99 9.70
C VAL A 178 -1.15 -4.69 10.59
N TRP A 179 -0.26 -3.81 10.14
CA TRP A 179 0.83 -3.27 10.96
C TRP A 179 0.71 -1.74 11.04
N ASP A 180 0.30 -1.15 12.17
CA ASP A 180 -0.44 -1.78 13.26
C ASP A 180 -1.73 -1.00 13.55
N ILE A 181 -2.64 -1.60 14.30
CA ILE A 181 -4.00 -1.06 14.51
C ILE A 181 -4.03 0.32 15.18
N THR A 182 -2.97 0.69 15.91
CA THR A 182 -2.82 2.02 16.53
C THR A 182 -2.44 3.10 15.52
N GLY A 183 -2.08 2.75 14.29
CA GLY A 183 -1.73 3.72 13.25
C GLY A 183 -2.92 4.48 12.66
N ASP A 184 -4.13 3.94 12.77
CA ASP A 184 -5.32 4.35 12.00
C ASP A 184 -6.33 5.22 12.76
N TYR A 185 -6.37 5.16 14.09
CA TYR A 185 -7.44 5.83 14.84
C TYR A 185 -7.42 7.35 14.66
N VAL A 186 -8.61 7.93 14.46
CA VAL A 186 -8.85 9.37 14.47
C VAL A 186 -9.59 9.70 15.76
N GLU A 187 -9.04 10.60 16.56
CA GLU A 187 -9.67 11.04 17.81
C GLU A 187 -10.85 12.00 17.56
N THR A 188 -11.77 12.12 18.52
CA THR A 188 -12.90 13.07 18.43
C THR A 188 -12.42 14.52 18.44
N GLU A 189 -11.39 14.80 19.25
CA GLU A 189 -10.66 16.07 19.33
C GLU A 189 -9.17 15.76 19.60
N PRO A 190 -8.19 16.57 19.15
CA PRO A 190 -6.78 16.25 19.31
C PRO A 190 -6.32 16.14 20.78
N GLY A 191 -5.83 14.96 21.17
CA GLY A 191 -5.37 14.64 22.54
C GLY A 191 -6.47 14.07 23.45
N SER A 192 -7.69 13.89 22.95
CA SER A 192 -8.84 13.37 23.71
C SER A 192 -8.78 11.87 24.02
N LYS A 193 -8.01 11.09 23.25
CA LYS A 193 -7.92 9.61 23.34
C LYS A 193 -9.24 8.87 23.10
N LEU A 194 -10.29 9.57 22.67
CA LEU A 194 -11.58 8.98 22.32
C LEU A 194 -11.61 8.73 20.80
N VAL A 195 -11.62 7.46 20.40
CA VAL A 195 -11.65 7.09 18.98
C VAL A 195 -12.99 7.46 18.35
N ALA A 196 -12.98 8.42 17.43
CA ALA A 196 -14.13 8.78 16.61
C ALA A 196 -14.29 7.81 15.43
N TRP A 197 -13.17 7.39 14.82
CA TRP A 197 -13.17 6.67 13.55
C TRP A 197 -11.85 5.92 13.30
N THR A 198 -11.88 4.94 12.40
CA THR A 198 -10.78 4.06 11.97
C THR A 198 -10.82 3.89 10.42
N PRO A 199 -10.34 4.89 9.66
CA PRO A 199 -10.38 4.94 8.19
C PRO A 199 -9.96 3.66 7.47
N LEU A 200 -8.73 3.22 7.69
CA LEU A 200 -8.09 2.13 6.98
C LEU A 200 -8.68 0.78 7.40
N ALA A 201 -8.95 0.58 8.70
CA ALA A 201 -9.62 -0.62 9.18
C ALA A 201 -11.04 -0.74 8.61
N LYS A 202 -11.78 0.37 8.52
CA LYS A 202 -13.11 0.40 7.89
C LYS A 202 -13.01 0.12 6.38
N ALA A 203 -12.08 0.75 5.68
CA ALA A 203 -11.88 0.55 4.24
C ALA A 203 -11.53 -0.90 3.91
N LEU A 204 -10.61 -1.50 4.67
CA LEU A 204 -10.22 -2.91 4.58
C LEU A 204 -11.45 -3.83 4.79
N SER A 205 -12.19 -3.60 5.88
CA SER A 205 -13.36 -4.41 6.24
C SER A 205 -14.48 -4.30 5.21
N ASP A 206 -14.85 -3.09 4.78
CA ASP A 206 -15.89 -2.90 3.76
C ASP A 206 -15.47 -3.47 2.40
N ALA A 207 -14.21 -3.34 2.00
CA ALA A 207 -13.73 -3.87 0.72
C ALA A 207 -13.70 -5.41 0.70
N LEU A 208 -13.19 -6.06 1.76
CA LEU A 208 -13.26 -7.52 1.92
C LEU A 208 -14.73 -8.02 1.97
N CYS A 209 -15.63 -7.24 2.57
CA CYS A 209 -17.08 -7.52 2.58
C CYS A 209 -17.81 -7.22 1.25
N ASN A 210 -17.11 -6.80 0.18
CA ASN A 210 -17.69 -6.31 -1.09
C ASN A 210 -18.70 -5.13 -0.94
N ARG A 211 -18.49 -4.27 0.07
CA ARG A 211 -19.29 -3.05 0.35
C ARG A 211 -18.63 -1.76 -0.13
N TRP A 212 -17.33 -1.78 -0.44
CA TRP A 212 -16.58 -0.63 -0.93
C TRP A 212 -16.94 -0.25 -2.37
N VAL A 213 -16.99 1.06 -2.67
CA VAL A 213 -17.33 1.61 -4.00
C VAL A 213 -16.28 2.65 -4.42
N PHE A 214 -15.36 2.24 -5.31
CA PHE A 214 -14.37 3.13 -5.91
C PHE A 214 -15.02 4.24 -6.75
N GLY A 215 -14.38 5.42 -6.79
CA GLY A 215 -14.82 6.54 -7.62
C GLY A 215 -16.12 7.21 -7.16
N SER A 216 -16.53 6.99 -5.91
CA SER A 216 -17.56 7.81 -5.25
C SER A 216 -16.90 8.84 -4.33
N ASP A 217 -17.44 10.06 -4.27
CA ASP A 217 -16.95 11.17 -3.42
C ASP A 217 -17.22 10.95 -1.92
N LYS A 218 -17.14 9.69 -1.49
CA LYS A 218 -17.47 9.19 -0.16
C LYS A 218 -16.32 8.42 0.49
N SER A 219 -15.09 8.51 -0.04
CA SER A 219 -13.91 8.19 0.79
C SER A 219 -13.95 9.16 1.97
N PRO A 220 -14.01 8.70 3.23
CA PRO A 220 -14.31 9.64 4.30
C PRO A 220 -13.12 10.55 4.65
N SER A 221 -11.91 10.24 4.16
CA SER A 221 -10.78 11.18 4.05
C SER A 221 -11.08 12.43 3.21
N ALA A 222 -11.76 12.29 2.07
CA ALA A 222 -12.20 13.45 1.29
C ALA A 222 -13.22 14.29 2.08
N ILE A 223 -14.13 13.62 2.79
CA ILE A 223 -15.12 14.25 3.68
C ILE A 223 -14.43 14.93 4.88
N PHE A 224 -13.35 14.36 5.43
CA PHE A 224 -12.61 14.90 6.56
C PHE A 224 -11.75 16.11 6.17
N SER A 225 -11.12 16.07 4.99
CA SER A 225 -10.40 17.20 4.40
C SER A 225 -11.31 18.43 4.28
N LEU A 226 -12.51 18.26 3.72
CA LEU A 226 -13.54 19.31 3.63
C LEU A 226 -13.96 19.83 5.03
N ARG A 227 -14.11 18.95 6.02
CA ARG A 227 -14.49 19.29 7.41
C ARG A 227 -13.39 19.94 8.25
N GLN A 228 -12.13 19.90 7.82
CA GLN A 228 -11.08 20.74 8.45
C GLN A 228 -11.02 22.14 7.82
N THR A 229 -11.36 22.27 6.53
CA THR A 229 -11.40 23.58 5.86
C THR A 229 -12.63 24.41 6.22
N GLU A 230 -13.79 23.77 6.40
CA GLU A 230 -15.01 24.41 6.88
C GLU A 230 -15.15 24.23 8.40
N LYS A 231 -15.24 25.33 9.17
CA LYS A 231 -15.47 25.30 10.62
C LYS A 231 -16.91 24.91 10.99
N LEU A 232 -17.45 23.83 10.43
CA LEU A 232 -18.76 23.31 10.81
C LEU A 232 -18.66 22.52 12.14
N PRO A 233 -19.55 22.77 13.12
CA PRO A 233 -19.57 22.02 14.37
C PRO A 233 -19.94 20.55 14.13
N LEU A 234 -19.43 19.66 14.99
CA LEU A 234 -19.64 18.21 14.94
C LEU A 234 -21.11 17.81 15.24
N LEU A 235 -21.98 17.96 14.26
CA LEU A 235 -23.30 17.34 14.25
C LEU A 235 -23.15 15.83 14.01
N LEU A 236 -23.26 15.06 15.10
CA LEU A 236 -23.29 13.60 15.08
C LEU A 236 -24.36 13.09 14.10
N PRO A 237 -24.06 12.11 13.22
CA PRO A 237 -25.04 11.58 12.29
C PRO A 237 -26.15 10.85 13.07
N ARG A 238 -27.38 11.38 13.02
CA ARG A 238 -28.56 10.70 13.55
C ARG A 238 -28.71 9.32 12.88
N VAL A 239 -29.02 8.31 13.69
CA VAL A 239 -29.33 6.96 13.21
C VAL A 239 -30.60 7.02 12.36
N TYR A 240 -30.46 6.80 11.05
CA TYR A 240 -31.58 6.69 10.12
C TYR A 240 -31.90 5.22 9.82
N HIS A 241 -33.14 4.82 10.09
CA HIS A 241 -33.64 3.48 9.78
C HIS A 241 -33.80 3.24 8.27
N ARG A 242 -33.76 1.96 7.88
CA ARG A 242 -34.04 1.50 6.51
C ARG A 242 -35.45 1.85 6.03
N THR A 243 -35.53 2.30 4.78
CA THR A 243 -36.58 1.91 3.82
C THR A 243 -35.91 1.51 2.50
N TYR A 244 -36.66 0.89 1.57
CA TYR A 244 -36.12 0.19 0.38
C TYR A 244 -36.85 0.60 -0.90
N ALA A 245 -36.36 0.11 -2.05
CA ALA A 245 -36.98 0.11 -3.40
C ALA A 245 -36.63 1.33 -4.33
N PRO A 246 -36.86 1.25 -5.66
CA PRO A 246 -35.77 0.81 -6.57
C PRO A 246 -35.64 1.53 -7.95
N ARG A 247 -34.59 1.17 -8.72
CA ARG A 247 -34.31 1.53 -10.16
C ARG A 247 -33.95 3.02 -10.37
N LEU A 248 -33.18 3.49 -11.37
CA LEU A 248 -32.48 2.99 -12.59
C LEU A 248 -31.30 4.00 -12.87
N ALA A 249 -30.29 3.89 -13.75
CA ALA A 249 -29.92 2.98 -14.85
C ALA A 249 -28.38 2.94 -15.14
N ASN A 250 -28.03 2.19 -16.20
CA ASN A 250 -26.74 2.00 -16.89
C ASN A 250 -25.74 3.19 -17.03
N THR A 251 -24.45 2.89 -16.88
CA THR A 251 -23.35 3.37 -17.78
C THR A 251 -22.36 2.24 -18.06
N PHE A 252 -21.75 2.23 -19.27
CA PHE A 252 -20.78 1.21 -19.70
C PHE A 252 -19.35 1.77 -19.77
N HIS A 253 -18.35 0.96 -19.43
CA HIS A 253 -16.95 1.17 -19.85
C HIS A 253 -16.54 0.15 -20.95
N PRO A 254 -15.66 0.53 -21.90
CA PRO A 254 -15.40 -0.26 -23.10
C PRO A 254 -14.44 -1.45 -22.87
N ILE A 255 -14.78 -2.59 -23.46
CA ILE A 255 -13.95 -3.80 -23.42
C ILE A 255 -12.82 -3.70 -24.46
N LEU A 256 -11.56 -3.76 -24.01
CA LEU A 256 -10.37 -3.77 -24.87
C LEU A 256 -10.46 -4.77 -26.02
N SER A 257 -10.12 -4.32 -27.23
CA SER A 257 -10.31 -5.11 -28.46
C SER A 257 -9.40 -6.34 -28.54
N LYS A 258 -9.82 -7.32 -29.35
CA LYS A 258 -8.97 -8.48 -29.69
C LYS A 258 -7.63 -8.07 -30.34
N LYS A 259 -7.54 -6.88 -30.95
CA LYS A 259 -6.32 -6.31 -31.56
C LYS A 259 -5.32 -5.83 -30.50
N GLU A 260 -5.81 -5.13 -29.47
CA GLU A 260 -4.98 -4.61 -28.38
C GLU A 260 -4.49 -5.72 -27.44
N LYS A 261 -5.37 -6.66 -27.07
CA LYS A 261 -5.00 -7.86 -26.30
C LYS A 261 -3.90 -8.67 -27.01
N ARG A 262 -3.91 -8.73 -28.35
CA ARG A 262 -2.82 -9.31 -29.17
C ARG A 262 -1.55 -8.44 -29.19
N ARG A 263 -1.65 -7.10 -29.18
CA ARG A 263 -0.49 -6.18 -29.10
C ARG A 263 0.26 -6.34 -27.78
N LEU A 264 -0.46 -6.31 -26.66
CA LEU A 264 0.10 -6.48 -25.32
C LEU A 264 0.80 -7.84 -25.16
N LYS A 265 0.15 -8.94 -25.59
CA LYS A 265 0.75 -10.29 -25.55
C LYS A 265 2.01 -10.42 -26.41
N LYS A 266 2.16 -9.63 -27.50
CA LYS A 266 3.40 -9.53 -28.28
C LYS A 266 4.48 -8.68 -27.59
N GLN A 267 4.13 -7.60 -26.88
CA GLN A 267 5.10 -6.82 -26.09
C GLN A 267 5.65 -7.63 -24.91
N TRP A 268 4.79 -8.33 -24.17
CA TRP A 268 5.18 -9.18 -23.04
C TRP A 268 6.12 -10.33 -23.45
N LYS A 269 5.85 -11.03 -24.56
CA LYS A 269 6.79 -12.05 -25.08
C LYS A 269 8.15 -11.46 -25.48
N ARG A 270 8.23 -10.17 -25.86
CA ARG A 270 9.47 -9.49 -26.22
C ARG A 270 10.29 -9.01 -25.00
N SER A 271 9.67 -8.70 -23.86
CA SER A 271 10.42 -8.38 -22.63
C SER A 271 11.04 -9.65 -22.02
N GLN A 272 10.27 -10.73 -21.94
CA GLN A 272 10.74 -12.04 -21.46
C GLN A 272 11.96 -12.56 -22.24
N LEU A 273 11.96 -12.42 -23.57
CA LEU A 273 13.10 -12.83 -24.41
C LEU A 273 14.36 -11.96 -24.19
N LYS A 274 14.19 -10.69 -23.78
CA LYS A 274 15.31 -9.81 -23.40
C LYS A 274 15.89 -10.13 -22.02
N GLN A 275 15.04 -10.53 -21.05
CA GLN A 275 15.51 -10.94 -19.73
C GLN A 275 16.36 -12.22 -19.79
N ARG A 276 15.92 -13.25 -20.53
CA ARG A 276 16.70 -14.50 -20.70
C ARG A 276 18.12 -14.28 -21.22
N LYS A 277 18.36 -13.28 -22.07
CA LYS A 277 19.71 -12.94 -22.57
C LYS A 277 20.61 -12.20 -21.58
N LYS A 278 20.09 -11.66 -20.47
CA LYS A 278 20.90 -11.00 -19.43
C LYS A 278 21.42 -11.93 -18.33
N VAL A 279 20.79 -13.09 -18.14
CA VAL A 279 21.14 -14.03 -17.05
C VAL A 279 22.42 -14.83 -17.35
N GLN A 280 22.84 -14.93 -18.61
CA GLN A 280 24.05 -15.69 -19.02
C GLN A 280 25.39 -14.97 -18.78
N THR A 281 25.39 -13.74 -18.23
CA THR A 281 26.61 -12.96 -17.95
C THR A 281 26.61 -12.50 -16.49
N GLY A 282 27.04 -13.37 -15.58
CA GLY A 282 26.99 -13.14 -14.13
C GLY A 282 28.29 -12.59 -13.52
N LEU A 283 28.15 -11.98 -12.35
CA LEU A 283 29.18 -11.78 -11.30
C LEU A 283 28.44 -11.72 -9.93
N PRO A 284 29.06 -12.14 -8.82
CA PRO A 284 28.36 -12.31 -7.54
C PRO A 284 28.22 -10.99 -6.75
N HIS A 285 27.10 -10.84 -6.05
CA HIS A 285 26.88 -9.74 -5.09
C HIS A 285 27.25 -10.17 -3.67
N ARG A 286 27.76 -9.20 -2.87
CA ARG A 286 28.07 -9.40 -1.45
C ARG A 286 26.83 -9.21 -0.57
N TYR A 287 26.86 -9.84 0.59
CA TYR A 287 25.86 -9.74 1.67
C TYR A 287 25.50 -8.29 2.02
N PHE A 288 24.25 -8.10 2.44
CA PHE A 288 23.76 -6.90 3.11
C PHE A 288 22.97 -7.31 4.36
N ASP A 289 23.55 -7.06 5.53
CA ASP A 289 22.77 -6.95 6.75
C ASP A 289 22.19 -5.53 6.88
N GLY A 290 21.01 -5.46 7.46
CA GLY A 290 20.24 -4.24 7.71
C GLY A 290 19.07 -4.61 8.60
N GLY A 291 18.96 -3.94 9.75
CA GLY A 291 18.00 -4.30 10.79
C GLY A 291 16.55 -4.00 10.44
N TRP A 292 15.67 -4.62 11.22
CA TRP A 292 14.22 -4.43 11.31
C TRP A 292 13.82 -2.95 11.48
#